data_AF-A0A377PTA3-F1
#
_entry.id   AF-A0A377PTA3-F1
#
_cell.length_a   1.000
_cell.length_b   1.000
_cell.length_c   1.000
_cell.angle_alpha   90.00
_cell.angle_beta   90.00
_cell.angle_gamma   90.00
#
_symmetry.space_group_name_H-M   'P 1'
#
loop_
_entity.id
_entity.type
_entity.pdbx_description
1 polymer ?
#
loop_
_entity_poly.entity_id
_entity_poly.type
_entity_poly.pdbx_seq_one_letter_code
_entity_poly.pdbx_strand_id
1 'polypeptide(L)'
;MLDRVDATTRNFLLRCSVLRSMNDVLLTRLTGEDNGQQQLEELERQGLFIHRMDADGEWFCFHPLFANFLRQRCQWELAADLPDLHRRAAQGWLDQGFPAEAIHHALAAGDVEMLRDVLLQHAWELFHQSELSLLEECLKALPYEKLIQNPRLALLQAWLAQSQHRYSEVNTLLERAEHEMHVQKIEIDGVMLAEFDALRAQVAINDGRPDDAERLAVEALKHLPISSYYSRIVPVR
;
A
#
# COMPACT_ATOMS: atom_id res chain seq x y z
N MET A 1 -0.52 -19.41 -29.63
CA MET A 1 -1.62 -19.77 -28.71
C MET A 1 -2.57 -18.59 -28.56
N LEU A 2 -2.07 -17.42 -28.15
CA LEU A 2 -2.87 -16.18 -28.18
C LEU A 2 -3.40 -15.82 -29.58
N ASP A 3 -2.66 -16.17 -30.64
CA ASP A 3 -3.08 -15.90 -32.02
C ASP A 3 -4.09 -16.95 -32.56
N ARG A 4 -4.51 -17.91 -31.72
CA ARG A 4 -5.51 -18.94 -32.04
C ARG A 4 -6.84 -18.73 -31.31
N VAL A 5 -6.89 -17.81 -30.34
CA VAL A 5 -8.14 -17.40 -29.69
C VAL A 5 -8.71 -16.19 -30.43
N ASP A 6 -10.02 -15.99 -30.35
CA ASP A 6 -10.67 -14.81 -30.94
C ASP A 6 -10.21 -13.51 -30.24
N ALA A 7 -10.50 -12.37 -30.88
CA ALA A 7 -10.04 -11.07 -30.41
C ALA A 7 -10.60 -10.68 -29.03
N THR A 8 -11.82 -11.12 -28.70
CA THR A 8 -12.47 -10.83 -27.42
C THR A 8 -11.78 -11.59 -26.30
N THR A 9 -11.62 -12.90 -26.46
CA THR A 9 -10.89 -13.75 -25.50
C THR A 9 -9.47 -13.27 -25.29
N ARG A 10 -8.79 -12.87 -26.38
CA ARG A 10 -7.43 -12.31 -26.31
C ARG A 10 -7.38 -11.03 -25.50
N ASN A 11 -8.29 -10.09 -25.74
CA ASN A 11 -8.34 -8.83 -25.00
C ASN A 11 -8.61 -9.08 -23.50
N PHE A 12 -9.54 -9.98 -23.20
CA PHE A 12 -9.83 -10.41 -21.83
C PHE A 12 -8.58 -10.95 -21.12
N LEU A 13 -7.86 -11.91 -21.72
CA LEU A 13 -6.64 -12.48 -21.16
C LEU A 13 -5.56 -11.42 -20.89
N LEU A 14 -5.38 -10.47 -21.81
CA LEU A 14 -4.42 -9.38 -21.65
C LEU A 14 -4.80 -8.47 -20.48
N ARG A 15 -6.07 -8.07 -20.37
CA ARG A 15 -6.55 -7.24 -19.24
C ARG A 15 -6.36 -7.97 -17.92
N CYS A 16 -6.79 -9.23 -17.82
CA CYS A 16 -6.67 -10.03 -16.60
C CYS A 16 -5.21 -10.28 -16.18
N SER A 17 -4.25 -10.19 -17.10
CA SER A 17 -2.83 -10.47 -16.80
C SER A 17 -2.19 -9.49 -15.81
N VAL A 18 -2.82 -8.33 -15.57
CA VAL A 18 -2.36 -7.40 -14.53
C VAL A 18 -2.57 -7.99 -13.12
N LEU A 19 -3.51 -8.91 -12.96
CA LEU A 19 -3.82 -9.57 -11.69
C LEU A 19 -2.92 -10.79 -11.48
N ARG A 20 -2.41 -10.95 -10.25
CA ARG A 20 -1.68 -12.16 -9.84
C ARG A 20 -2.62 -13.35 -9.64
N SER A 21 -3.78 -13.09 -9.04
CA SER A 21 -4.90 -13.99 -8.86
C SER A 21 -6.19 -13.24 -9.13
N MET A 22 -7.24 -13.94 -9.54
CA MET A 22 -8.49 -13.33 -9.98
C MET A 22 -9.68 -14.18 -9.55
N ASN A 23 -10.79 -13.49 -9.29
CA ASN A 23 -12.11 -14.06 -9.06
C ASN A 23 -13.15 -13.18 -9.77
N ASP A 24 -14.42 -13.56 -9.71
CA ASP A 24 -15.50 -12.83 -10.38
C ASP A 24 -15.55 -11.34 -9.99
N VAL A 25 -15.39 -11.02 -8.71
CA VAL A 25 -15.42 -9.64 -8.19
C VAL A 25 -14.32 -8.77 -8.82
N LEU A 26 -13.07 -9.27 -8.87
CA LEU A 26 -11.95 -8.56 -9.50
C LEU A 26 -12.17 -8.40 -10.99
N LEU A 27 -12.69 -9.44 -11.65
CA LEU A 27 -12.95 -9.40 -13.08
C LEU A 27 -14.01 -8.38 -13.43
N THR A 28 -15.16 -8.38 -12.75
CA THR A 28 -16.23 -7.41 -12.99
C THR A 28 -15.72 -5.98 -12.79
N ARG A 29 -14.92 -5.73 -11.76
CA ARG A 29 -14.27 -4.42 -11.55
C ARG A 29 -13.33 -4.05 -12.71
N LEU A 30 -12.52 -4.99 -13.19
CA LEU A 30 -11.48 -4.75 -14.19
C LEU A 30 -12.02 -4.62 -15.63
N THR A 31 -12.95 -5.51 -16.00
CA THR A 31 -13.50 -5.61 -17.36
C THR A 31 -14.75 -4.76 -17.54
N GLY A 32 -15.55 -4.60 -16.48
CA GLY A 32 -16.90 -4.02 -16.53
C GLY A 32 -17.97 -5.02 -16.99
N GLU A 33 -17.61 -6.30 -17.14
CA GLU A 33 -18.51 -7.35 -17.58
C GLU A 33 -18.96 -8.21 -16.40
N ASP A 34 -20.25 -8.53 -16.39
CA ASP A 34 -20.79 -9.57 -15.52
C ASP A 34 -20.47 -10.95 -16.13
N ASN A 35 -20.39 -12.00 -15.30
CA ASN A 35 -20.03 -13.39 -15.66
C ASN A 35 -18.52 -13.70 -15.77
N GLY A 36 -17.67 -13.05 -14.99
CA GLY A 36 -16.24 -13.34 -14.94
C GLY A 36 -15.94 -14.80 -14.58
N GLN A 37 -16.68 -15.37 -13.63
CA GLN A 37 -16.55 -16.77 -13.23
C GLN A 37 -16.74 -17.73 -14.41
N GLN A 38 -17.81 -17.56 -15.19
CA GLN A 38 -18.11 -18.43 -16.34
C GLN A 38 -17.01 -18.33 -17.41
N GLN A 39 -16.47 -17.13 -17.63
CA GLN A 39 -15.35 -16.95 -18.55
C GLN A 39 -14.10 -17.68 -18.05
N LEU A 40 -13.74 -17.57 -16.76
CA LEU A 40 -12.59 -18.28 -16.18
C LEU A 40 -12.71 -19.80 -16.30
N GLU A 41 -13.89 -20.35 -16.03
CA GLU A 41 -14.18 -21.79 -16.15
C GLU A 41 -14.07 -22.29 -17.59
N GLU A 42 -14.54 -21.51 -18.56
CA GLU A 42 -14.41 -21.85 -19.97
C GLU A 42 -12.95 -21.79 -20.44
N LEU A 43 -12.17 -20.80 -19.99
CA LEU A 43 -10.74 -20.72 -20.29
C LEU A 43 -9.97 -21.92 -19.68
N GLU A 44 -10.33 -22.33 -18.47
CA GLU A 44 -9.77 -23.53 -17.83
C GLU A 44 -10.10 -24.79 -18.64
N ARG A 45 -11.37 -24.96 -19.05
CA ARG A 45 -11.84 -26.10 -19.85
C ARG A 45 -11.17 -26.17 -21.23
N GLN A 46 -10.85 -25.02 -21.83
CA GLN A 46 -10.09 -24.92 -23.08
C GLN A 46 -8.58 -25.18 -22.90
N GLY A 47 -8.11 -25.36 -21.67
CA GLY A 47 -6.70 -25.61 -21.36
C GLY A 47 -5.82 -24.37 -21.52
N LEU A 48 -6.36 -23.16 -21.34
CA LEU A 48 -5.64 -21.90 -21.53
C LEU A 48 -4.73 -21.50 -20.36
N PHE A 49 -3.97 -22.48 -19.85
CA PHE A 49 -2.97 -22.31 -18.78
C PHE A 49 -3.45 -21.46 -17.59
N ILE A 50 -4.72 -21.62 -17.24
CA ILE A 50 -5.36 -21.06 -16.05
C ILE A 50 -5.74 -22.22 -15.13
N HIS A 51 -5.66 -22.00 -13.82
CA HIS A 51 -5.97 -23.03 -12.82
C HIS A 51 -6.63 -22.43 -11.59
N ARG A 52 -7.54 -23.20 -10.99
CA ARG A 52 -8.10 -22.90 -9.67
C ARG A 52 -7.04 -22.93 -8.57
N MET A 53 -7.18 -22.04 -7.60
CA MET A 53 -6.28 -21.89 -6.44
C MET A 53 -6.87 -22.47 -5.16
N ASP A 54 -8.18 -22.66 -5.11
CA ASP A 54 -8.95 -23.08 -3.95
C ASP A 54 -9.86 -24.28 -4.27
N ALA A 55 -10.39 -24.90 -3.21
CA ALA A 55 -11.29 -26.04 -3.32
C ALA A 55 -12.69 -25.62 -3.78
N ASP A 56 -13.12 -24.41 -3.40
CA ASP A 56 -14.42 -23.85 -3.77
C ASP A 56 -14.45 -23.39 -5.23
N GLY A 57 -13.28 -23.13 -5.84
CA GLY A 57 -13.13 -22.82 -7.25
C GLY A 57 -13.46 -21.37 -7.60
N GLU A 58 -13.36 -20.45 -6.64
CA GLU A 58 -13.64 -19.03 -6.83
C GLU A 58 -12.39 -18.27 -7.29
N TRP A 59 -11.21 -18.75 -6.89
CA TRP A 59 -9.93 -18.11 -7.19
C TRP A 59 -9.17 -18.83 -8.29
N PHE A 60 -8.69 -18.05 -9.25
CA PHE A 60 -7.92 -18.54 -10.40
C PHE A 60 -6.60 -17.79 -10.51
N CYS A 61 -5.59 -18.43 -11.08
CA CYS A 61 -4.42 -17.72 -11.58
C CYS A 61 -3.89 -18.33 -12.88
N PHE A 62 -3.19 -17.49 -13.64
CA PHE A 62 -2.45 -17.95 -14.80
C PHE A 62 -1.21 -18.74 -14.37
N HIS A 63 -0.86 -19.76 -15.14
CA HIS A 63 0.43 -20.42 -15.03
C HIS A 63 1.55 -19.37 -15.17
N PRO A 64 2.61 -19.37 -14.34
CA PRO A 64 3.57 -18.27 -14.24
C PRO A 64 4.20 -17.82 -15.56
N LEU A 65 4.59 -18.78 -16.43
CA LEU A 65 5.15 -18.47 -17.75
C LEU A 65 4.14 -17.79 -18.68
N PHE A 66 2.87 -18.22 -18.61
CA PHE A 66 1.82 -17.63 -19.42
C PHE A 66 1.46 -16.23 -18.90
N ALA A 67 1.38 -16.06 -17.58
CA ALA A 67 1.20 -14.77 -16.94
C ALA A 67 2.28 -13.75 -17.38
N ASN A 68 3.55 -14.15 -17.36
CA ASN A 68 4.66 -13.31 -17.81
C ASN A 68 4.55 -12.91 -19.29
N PHE A 69 4.24 -13.88 -20.14
CA PHE A 69 4.02 -13.63 -21.56
C PHE A 69 2.87 -12.64 -21.80
N LEU A 70 1.73 -12.83 -21.11
CA LEU A 70 0.58 -11.94 -21.21
C LEU A 70 0.90 -10.54 -20.71
N ARG A 71 1.58 -10.40 -19.57
CA ARG A 71 1.98 -9.10 -19.01
C ARG A 71 2.87 -8.31 -19.97
N GLN A 72 3.86 -8.95 -20.60
CA GLN A 72 4.71 -8.30 -21.59
C GLN A 72 3.90 -7.80 -22.80
N ARG A 73 2.97 -8.60 -23.30
CA ARG A 73 2.09 -8.16 -24.40
C ARG A 73 1.14 -7.05 -23.96
N CYS A 74 0.56 -7.15 -22.77
CA CYS A 74 -0.33 -6.14 -22.20
C CYS A 74 0.37 -4.79 -22.09
N GLN A 75 1.63 -4.75 -21.64
CA GLN A 75 2.43 -3.53 -21.55
C GLN A 75 2.60 -2.80 -22.89
N TRP A 76 2.68 -3.52 -24.01
CA TRP A 76 2.84 -2.91 -25.33
C TRP A 76 1.51 -2.62 -26.01
N GLU A 77 0.56 -3.54 -25.90
CA GLU A 77 -0.68 -3.49 -26.67
C GLU A 77 -1.77 -2.68 -25.96
N LEU A 78 -1.76 -2.64 -24.63
CA LEU A 78 -2.71 -1.89 -23.80
C LEU A 78 -2.01 -0.78 -23.02
N ALA A 79 -0.86 -0.28 -23.50
CA ALA A 79 -0.04 0.71 -22.81
C ALA A 79 -0.83 1.94 -22.33
N ALA A 80 -1.76 2.43 -23.17
CA ALA A 80 -2.59 3.59 -22.86
C ALA A 80 -3.65 3.31 -21.79
N ASP A 81 -4.16 2.07 -21.73
CA ASP A 81 -5.21 1.65 -20.80
C ASP A 81 -4.63 1.11 -19.48
N LEU A 82 -3.34 0.78 -19.46
CA LEU A 82 -2.68 0.09 -18.36
C LEU A 82 -2.81 0.82 -17.01
N PRO A 83 -2.62 2.15 -16.92
CA PRO A 83 -2.85 2.87 -15.66
C PRO A 83 -4.28 2.72 -15.14
N ASP A 84 -5.27 2.77 -16.03
CA ASP A 84 -6.68 2.63 -15.65
C ASP A 84 -7.01 1.20 -15.19
N LEU A 85 -6.46 0.19 -15.87
CA LEU A 85 -6.57 -1.21 -15.45
C LEU A 85 -6.00 -1.41 -14.04
N HIS A 86 -4.83 -0.85 -13.76
CA HIS A 86 -4.26 -0.92 -12.42
C HIS A 86 -5.11 -0.18 -11.39
N ARG A 87 -5.66 1.00 -11.67
CA ARG A 87 -6.59 1.68 -10.74
C ARG A 87 -7.82 0.85 -10.41
N ARG A 88 -8.45 0.22 -11.42
CA ARG A 88 -9.61 -0.66 -11.20
C ARG A 88 -9.26 -1.89 -10.38
N ALA A 89 -8.11 -2.50 -10.67
CA ALA A 89 -7.60 -3.62 -9.90
C ALA A 89 -7.33 -3.21 -8.44
N ALA A 90 -6.69 -2.07 -8.21
CA ALA A 90 -6.44 -1.55 -6.87
C ALA A 90 -7.73 -1.38 -6.08
N GLN A 91 -8.75 -0.76 -6.67
CA GLN A 91 -10.07 -0.62 -6.03
C GLN A 91 -10.72 -1.98 -5.73
N GLY A 92 -10.66 -2.92 -6.67
CA GLY A 92 -11.22 -4.27 -6.48
C GLY A 92 -10.55 -5.07 -5.36
N TRP A 93 -9.25 -4.87 -5.15
CA TRP A 93 -8.51 -5.46 -4.02
C TRP A 93 -8.86 -4.78 -2.68
N LEU A 94 -9.01 -3.45 -2.67
CA LEU A 94 -9.46 -2.73 -1.47
C LEU A 94 -10.86 -3.17 -1.03
N ASP A 95 -11.78 -3.30 -1.98
CA ASP A 95 -13.16 -3.72 -1.70
C ASP A 95 -13.22 -5.13 -1.06
N GLN A 96 -12.21 -5.96 -1.31
CA GLN A 96 -12.09 -7.31 -0.74
C GLN A 96 -11.18 -7.38 0.49
N GLY A 97 -10.63 -6.25 0.96
CA GLY A 97 -9.82 -6.19 2.17
C GLY A 97 -8.35 -6.61 1.98
N PHE A 98 -7.80 -6.46 0.78
CA PHE A 98 -6.41 -6.80 0.45
C PHE A 98 -5.60 -5.54 0.10
N PRO A 99 -5.18 -4.73 1.09
CA PRO A 99 -4.53 -3.45 0.86
C PRO A 99 -3.12 -3.58 0.26
N ALA A 100 -2.37 -4.65 0.56
CA ALA A 100 -1.03 -4.86 0.01
C ALA A 100 -1.07 -5.03 -1.52
N GLU A 101 -1.99 -5.86 -2.01
CA GLU A 101 -2.26 -6.05 -3.43
C GLU A 101 -2.71 -4.74 -4.08
N ALA A 102 -3.61 -4.01 -3.43
CA ALA A 102 -4.06 -2.71 -3.92
C ALA A 102 -2.94 -1.70 -4.09
N ILE A 103 -1.99 -1.65 -3.14
CA ILE A 103 -0.81 -0.78 -3.20
C ILE A 103 0.04 -1.08 -4.43
N HIS A 104 0.33 -2.35 -4.71
CA HIS A 104 1.12 -2.71 -5.89
C HIS A 104 0.47 -2.21 -7.19
N HIS A 105 -0.86 -2.25 -7.25
CA HIS A 105 -1.61 -1.71 -8.37
C HIS A 105 -1.63 -0.17 -8.38
N ALA A 106 -1.79 0.50 -7.24
CA ALA A 106 -1.71 1.97 -7.17
C ALA A 106 -0.34 2.51 -7.62
N LEU A 107 0.74 1.84 -7.21
CA LEU A 107 2.11 2.13 -7.64
C LEU A 107 2.26 1.96 -9.16
N ALA A 108 1.80 0.83 -9.70
CA ALA A 108 1.87 0.55 -11.13
C ALA A 108 1.00 1.49 -11.98
N ALA A 109 -0.10 2.01 -11.43
CA ALA A 109 -0.91 3.04 -12.07
C ALA A 109 -0.26 4.44 -12.04
N GLY A 110 0.74 4.66 -11.17
CA GLY A 110 1.24 6.00 -10.86
C GLY A 110 0.18 6.88 -10.17
N ASP A 111 -0.81 6.28 -9.52
CA ASP A 111 -1.90 7.01 -8.86
C ASP A 111 -1.49 7.39 -7.43
N VAL A 112 -0.88 8.58 -7.33
CA VAL A 112 -0.38 9.15 -6.09
C VAL A 112 -1.49 9.41 -5.07
N GLU A 113 -2.68 9.81 -5.51
CA GLU A 113 -3.81 10.11 -4.61
C GLU A 113 -4.35 8.83 -4.00
N MET A 114 -4.56 7.79 -4.83
CA MET A 114 -4.97 6.49 -4.34
C MET A 114 -3.92 5.89 -3.39
N LEU A 115 -2.64 5.95 -3.75
CA LEU A 115 -1.56 5.45 -2.89
C LEU A 115 -1.56 6.15 -1.52
N ARG A 116 -1.72 7.48 -1.50
CA ARG A 116 -1.83 8.26 -0.26
C ARG A 116 -3.01 7.77 0.58
N ASP A 117 -4.18 7.62 -0.03
CA ASP A 117 -5.41 7.27 0.68
C ASP A 117 -5.34 5.86 1.26
N VAL A 118 -4.78 4.90 0.53
CA VAL A 118 -4.54 3.54 1.02
C VAL A 118 -3.56 3.53 2.18
N LEU A 119 -2.47 4.29 2.11
CA LEU A 119 -1.52 4.40 3.24
C LEU A 119 -2.18 5.01 4.48
N LEU A 120 -2.98 6.06 4.34
CA LEU A 120 -3.67 6.68 5.48
C LEU A 120 -4.62 5.73 6.20
N GLN A 121 -5.19 4.77 5.47
CA GLN A 121 -6.13 3.78 6.00
C GLN A 121 -5.43 2.52 6.51
N HIS A 122 -4.45 1.99 5.79
CA HIS A 122 -3.92 0.64 5.99
C HIS A 122 -2.43 0.56 6.34
N ALA A 123 -1.67 1.66 6.31
CA ALA A 123 -0.22 1.58 6.50
C ALA A 123 0.20 0.96 7.84
N TRP A 124 -0.59 1.17 8.89
CA TRP A 124 -0.29 0.59 10.19
C TRP A 124 -0.57 -0.89 10.25
N GLU A 125 -1.63 -1.38 9.61
CA GLU A 125 -1.87 -2.82 9.48
C GLU A 125 -0.68 -3.50 8.79
N LEU A 126 -0.22 -2.92 7.67
CA LEU A 126 0.96 -3.38 6.94
C LEU A 126 2.23 -3.33 7.80
N PHE A 127 2.40 -2.26 8.59
CA PHE A 127 3.53 -2.13 9.50
C PHE A 127 3.56 -3.26 10.54
N HIS A 128 2.41 -3.58 11.16
CA HIS A 128 2.30 -4.68 12.12
C HIS A 128 2.50 -6.05 11.49
N GLN A 129 2.10 -6.22 10.23
CA GLN A 129 2.36 -7.42 9.43
C GLN A 129 3.81 -7.51 8.93
N SER A 130 4.68 -6.56 9.30
CA SER A 130 6.09 -6.52 8.91
C SER A 130 6.32 -6.28 7.41
N GLU A 131 5.35 -5.71 6.70
CA GLU A 131 5.44 -5.31 5.29
C GLU A 131 6.23 -4.00 5.11
N LEU A 132 7.37 -3.88 5.80
CA LEU A 132 8.16 -2.65 5.91
C LEU A 132 8.76 -2.24 4.55
N SER A 133 9.19 -3.21 3.74
CA SER A 133 9.74 -2.94 2.40
C SER A 133 8.70 -2.32 1.47
N LEU A 134 7.45 -2.80 1.53
CA LEU A 134 6.35 -2.26 0.75
C LEU A 134 6.05 -0.82 1.19
N LEU A 135 5.97 -0.57 2.51
CA LEU A 135 5.78 0.78 3.05
C LEU A 135 6.90 1.75 2.62
N GLU A 136 8.15 1.28 2.61
CA GLU A 136 9.28 2.07 2.16
C GLU A 136 9.17 2.45 0.68
N GLU A 137 8.78 1.51 -0.17
CA GLU A 137 8.52 1.75 -1.59
C GLU A 137 7.40 2.77 -1.78
N CYS A 138 6.30 2.64 -1.04
CA CYS A 138 5.17 3.56 -1.12
C CYS A 138 5.55 4.99 -0.73
N LEU A 139 6.25 5.14 0.40
CA LEU A 139 6.68 6.45 0.88
C LEU A 139 7.69 7.11 -0.06
N LYS A 140 8.52 6.33 -0.77
CA LYS A 140 9.42 6.84 -1.81
C LYS A 140 8.68 7.25 -3.09
N ALA A 141 7.60 6.55 -3.43
CA ALA A 141 6.79 6.85 -4.60
C ALA A 141 5.88 8.08 -4.40
N LEU A 142 5.53 8.43 -3.16
CA LEU A 142 4.80 9.65 -2.85
C LEU A 142 5.69 10.89 -3.03
N PRO A 143 5.28 11.88 -3.83
CA PRO A 143 5.91 13.19 -3.84
C PRO A 143 5.91 13.78 -2.43
N TYR A 144 7.03 14.38 -2.02
CA TYR A 144 7.17 14.89 -0.65
C TYR A 144 6.07 15.89 -0.27
N GLU A 145 5.66 16.75 -1.21
CA GLU A 145 4.53 17.69 -1.06
C GLU A 145 3.22 16.99 -0.68
N LYS A 146 2.97 15.79 -1.19
CA LYS A 146 1.77 14.98 -0.87
C LYS A 146 1.91 14.26 0.46
N LEU A 147 3.12 13.83 0.81
CA LEU A 147 3.40 13.20 2.10
C LEU A 147 3.14 14.17 3.26
N ILE A 148 3.66 15.40 3.17
CA ILE A 148 3.54 16.39 4.25
C ILE A 148 2.14 17.01 4.38
N GLN A 149 1.25 16.82 3.41
CA GLN A 149 -0.16 17.22 3.52
C GLN A 149 -0.89 16.50 4.65
N ASN A 150 -0.36 15.38 5.14
CA ASN A 150 -0.92 14.67 6.28
C ASN A 150 0.17 14.27 7.30
N PRO A 151 0.13 14.84 8.52
CA PRO A 151 1.09 14.51 9.58
C PRO A 151 1.23 13.01 9.88
N ARG A 152 0.18 12.21 9.66
CA ARG A 152 0.23 10.75 9.89
C ARG A 152 1.20 10.04 8.96
N LEU A 153 1.43 10.56 7.75
CA LEU A 153 2.39 9.98 6.81
C LEU A 153 3.83 10.35 7.18
N ALA A 154 4.06 11.56 7.69
CA ALA A 154 5.36 11.94 8.26
C ALA A 154 5.70 11.08 9.48
N LEU A 155 4.73 10.85 10.36
CA LEU A 155 4.87 9.93 11.49
C LEU A 155 5.21 8.51 11.04
N LEU A 156 4.47 7.98 10.05
CA LEU A 156 4.73 6.66 9.48
C LEU A 156 6.16 6.55 8.92
N GLN A 157 6.63 7.57 8.19
CA GLN A 157 7.99 7.61 7.66
C GLN A 157 9.05 7.58 8.78
N ALA A 158 8.82 8.32 9.87
CA ALA A 158 9.70 8.36 11.02
C ALA A 158 9.71 7.02 11.78
N TRP A 159 8.55 6.38 11.95
CA TRP A 159 8.45 5.03 12.54
C TRP A 159 9.16 3.97 11.70
N LEU A 160 9.06 4.04 10.38
CA LEU A 160 9.78 3.15 9.49
C LEU A 160 11.30 3.32 9.60
N ALA A 161 11.79 4.55 9.73
CA ALA A 161 13.20 4.81 10.01
C ALA A 161 13.63 4.22 11.37
N GLN A 162 12.81 4.41 12.41
CA GLN A 162 13.06 3.85 13.73
C GLN A 162 13.11 2.31 13.73
N SER A 163 12.15 1.63 13.09
CA SER A 163 12.10 0.17 13.02
C SER A 163 13.28 -0.44 12.25
N GLN A 164 13.90 0.34 11.37
CA GLN A 164 15.10 -0.02 10.61
C GLN A 164 16.39 0.48 11.28
N HIS A 165 16.33 0.85 12.57
CA HIS A 165 17.43 1.34 13.40
C HIS A 165 18.12 2.62 12.90
N ARG A 166 17.46 3.40 12.03
CA ARG A 166 17.93 4.70 11.54
C ARG A 166 17.50 5.83 12.47
N TYR A 167 17.88 5.71 13.75
CA TYR A 167 17.44 6.63 14.82
C TYR A 167 17.83 8.08 14.56
N SER A 168 19.00 8.32 13.97
CA SER A 168 19.48 9.66 13.61
C SER A 168 18.61 10.35 12.56
N GLU A 169 17.91 9.60 11.71
CA GLU A 169 17.03 10.16 10.69
C GLU A 169 15.68 10.59 11.27
N VAL A 170 15.21 9.95 12.34
CA VAL A 170 13.87 10.17 12.91
C VAL A 170 13.62 11.64 13.23
N ASN A 171 14.49 12.27 14.00
CA ASN A 171 14.33 13.68 14.38
C ASN A 171 14.41 14.59 13.15
N THR A 172 15.34 14.31 12.24
CA THR A 172 15.50 15.09 10.99
C THR A 172 14.24 15.04 10.14
N LEU A 173 13.61 13.86 10.02
CA LEU A 173 12.37 13.66 9.26
C LEU A 173 11.21 14.43 9.90
N LEU A 174 11.03 14.31 11.22
CA LEU A 174 9.95 14.98 11.94
C LEU A 174 10.11 16.50 11.94
N GLU A 175 11.31 17.02 12.24
CA GLU A 175 11.59 18.46 12.23
C GLU A 175 11.37 19.09 10.85
N ARG A 176 11.80 18.40 9.80
CA ARG A 176 11.57 18.85 8.43
C ARG A 176 10.07 18.87 8.10
N ALA A 177 9.34 17.83 8.47
CA ALA A 177 7.90 17.77 8.23
C ALA A 177 7.15 18.88 9.00
N GLU A 178 7.45 19.09 10.28
CA GLU A 178 6.87 20.18 11.08
C GLU A 178 7.17 21.55 10.50
N HIS A 179 8.42 21.79 10.07
CA HIS A 179 8.81 23.05 9.45
C HIS A 179 7.99 23.33 8.17
N GLU A 180 7.92 22.35 7.28
CA GLU A 180 7.19 22.48 6.02
C GLU A 180 5.68 22.61 6.22
N MET A 181 5.11 21.86 7.16
CA MET A 181 3.70 21.99 7.56
C MET A 181 3.41 23.39 8.11
N HIS A 182 4.31 23.94 8.95
CA HIS A 182 4.18 25.30 9.44
C HIS A 182 4.24 26.34 8.31
N VAL A 183 5.20 26.22 7.39
CA VAL A 183 5.32 27.11 6.21
C VAL A 183 4.05 27.07 5.35
N GLN A 184 3.47 25.88 5.17
CA GLN A 184 2.26 25.67 4.37
C GLN A 184 0.95 25.88 5.15
N LYS A 185 1.03 26.24 6.43
CA LYS A 185 -0.12 26.42 7.33
C LYS A 185 -1.00 25.17 7.44
N ILE A 186 -0.39 23.99 7.40
CA ILE A 186 -1.03 22.72 7.68
C ILE A 186 -1.09 22.57 9.20
N GLU A 187 -2.30 22.43 9.75
CA GLU A 187 -2.50 22.28 11.19
C GLU A 187 -2.08 20.89 11.65
N ILE A 188 -1.29 20.84 12.73
CA ILE A 188 -0.95 19.62 13.45
C ILE A 188 -1.65 19.71 14.80
N ASP A 189 -2.58 18.79 15.06
CA ASP A 189 -3.28 18.78 16.34
C ASP A 189 -2.36 18.33 17.49
N GLY A 190 -2.79 18.59 18.73
CA GLY A 190 -2.01 18.26 19.92
C GLY A 190 -1.77 16.76 20.12
N VAL A 191 -2.65 15.89 19.60
CA VAL A 191 -2.48 14.43 19.67
C VAL A 191 -1.33 14.01 18.77
N MET A 192 -1.27 14.57 17.57
CA MET A 192 -0.25 14.25 16.58
C MET A 192 1.13 14.76 16.98
N LEU A 193 1.21 15.98 17.53
CA LEU A 193 2.46 16.48 18.13
C LEU A 193 2.93 15.56 19.26
N ALA A 194 2.01 15.05 20.07
CA ALA A 194 2.35 14.12 21.13
C ALA A 194 2.84 12.76 20.62
N GLU A 195 2.30 12.24 19.50
CA GLU A 195 2.85 11.03 18.86
C GLU A 195 4.26 11.27 18.29
N PHE A 196 4.55 12.46 17.76
CA PHE A 196 5.89 12.84 17.32
C PHE A 196 6.86 12.85 18.51
N ASP A 197 6.47 13.47 19.62
CA ASP A 197 7.28 13.54 20.83
C ASP A 197 7.47 12.18 21.50
N ALA A 198 6.47 11.31 21.47
CA ALA A 198 6.60 9.93 21.95
C ALA A 198 7.66 9.15 21.14
N LEU A 199 7.67 9.30 19.83
CA LEU A 199 8.69 8.68 18.97
C LEU A 199 10.08 9.28 19.22
N ARG A 200 10.18 10.60 19.40
CA ARG A 200 11.43 11.29 19.78
C ARG A 200 11.96 10.80 21.13
N ALA A 201 11.08 10.58 22.11
CA ALA A 201 11.45 10.03 23.41
C ALA A 201 12.06 8.63 23.26
N GLN A 202 11.45 7.78 22.44
CA GLN A 202 11.96 6.43 22.17
C GLN A 202 13.36 6.45 21.52
N VAL A 203 13.60 7.39 20.61
CA VAL A 203 14.93 7.61 20.01
C VAL A 203 15.93 8.13 21.04
N ALA A 204 15.53 9.05 21.91
CA ALA A 204 16.40 9.57 22.96
C ALA A 204 16.85 8.48 23.94
N ILE A 205 15.99 7.49 24.25
CA ILE A 205 16.37 6.29 25.01
C ILE A 205 17.49 5.53 24.28
N ASN A 206 17.31 5.25 22.99
CA ASN A 206 18.28 4.50 22.19
C ASN A 206 19.63 5.22 22.05
N ASP A 207 19.62 6.56 22.09
CA ASP A 207 20.81 7.41 22.04
C ASP A 207 21.45 7.64 23.43
N GLY A 208 20.92 7.06 24.51
CA GLY A 208 21.45 7.23 25.86
C GLY A 208 21.23 8.62 26.48
N ARG A 209 20.14 9.29 26.09
CA ARG A 209 19.71 10.61 26.60
C ARG A 209 18.44 10.50 27.44
N PRO A 210 18.50 9.91 28.66
CA PRO A 210 17.32 9.59 29.45
C PRO A 210 16.54 10.83 29.91
N ASP A 211 17.21 11.94 30.24
CA ASP A 211 16.53 13.17 30.68
C ASP A 211 15.68 13.80 29.56
N ASP A 212 16.18 13.76 28.32
CA ASP A 212 15.43 14.20 27.15
C ASP A 212 14.23 13.27 26.89
N ALA A 213 14.44 11.95 27.01
CA ALA A 213 13.39 10.97 26.84
C ALA A 213 12.25 11.15 27.85
N GLU A 214 12.57 11.33 29.14
CA GLU A 214 11.58 11.54 30.19
C GLU A 214 10.77 12.81 29.93
N ARG A 215 11.43 13.93 29.61
CA ARG A 215 10.74 15.20 29.30
C ARG A 215 9.77 15.05 28.13
N LEU A 216 10.21 14.44 27.03
CA LEU A 216 9.39 14.24 25.83
C LEU A 216 8.21 13.29 26.10
N ALA A 217 8.46 12.19 26.80
CA ALA A 217 7.41 11.22 27.14
C ALA A 217 6.35 11.83 28.07
N VAL A 218 6.77 12.60 29.08
CA VAL A 218 5.84 13.28 30.00
C VAL A 218 4.97 14.30 29.27
N GLU A 219 5.53 15.06 28.33
CA GLU A 219 4.75 16.01 27.54
C GLU A 219 3.74 15.29 26.63
N ALA A 220 4.19 14.26 25.92
CA ALA A 220 3.34 13.47 25.04
C ALA A 220 2.13 12.85 25.79
N LEU A 221 2.36 12.29 26.99
CA LEU A 221 1.31 11.66 27.79
C LEU A 221 0.19 12.61 28.24
N LYS A 222 0.39 13.94 28.20
CA LYS A 222 -0.67 14.91 28.51
C LYS A 222 -1.75 14.96 27.43
N HIS A 223 -1.41 14.61 26.20
CA HIS A 223 -2.24 14.78 25.02
C HIS A 223 -2.60 13.47 24.33
N LEU A 224 -1.84 12.39 24.56
CA LEU A 224 -2.13 11.08 24.00
C LEU A 224 -3.39 10.46 24.63
N PRO A 225 -4.41 10.08 23.84
CA PRO A 225 -5.54 9.33 24.36
C PRO A 225 -5.10 7.96 24.90
N ILE A 226 -5.89 7.40 25.81
CA ILE A 226 -5.67 6.04 26.36
C ILE A 226 -5.68 4.98 25.24
N SER A 227 -6.35 5.26 24.11
CA SER A 227 -6.41 4.43 22.92
C SER A 227 -5.32 4.71 21.90
N SER A 228 -4.34 5.58 22.18
CA SER A 228 -3.23 5.86 21.25
C SER A 228 -2.52 4.57 20.90
N TYR A 229 -2.73 4.16 19.66
CA TYR A 229 -2.45 2.82 19.18
C TYR A 229 -0.95 2.65 18.87
N TYR A 230 -0.24 3.73 18.56
CA TYR A 230 1.14 3.70 18.04
C TYR A 230 2.19 3.84 19.14
N SER A 231 1.97 4.77 20.06
CA SER A 231 2.85 5.05 21.21
C SER A 231 2.84 3.97 22.31
N ARG A 232 2.03 2.92 22.18
CA ARG A 232 2.00 1.76 23.10
C ARG A 232 2.65 0.49 22.55
N ILE A 233 3.11 0.48 21.30
CA ILE A 233 3.60 -0.75 20.64
C ILE A 233 4.98 -1.18 21.15
N VAL A 234 5.73 -0.29 21.79
CA VAL A 234 7.04 -0.65 22.38
C VAL A 234 6.99 -0.47 23.89
N PRO A 235 7.14 -1.54 24.69
CA PRO A 235 7.22 -1.37 26.13
C PRO A 235 8.51 -0.62 26.43
N VAL A 236 8.37 0.59 26.98
CA VAL A 236 9.43 1.17 27.82
C VAL A 236 9.60 0.20 28.98
N ARG A 237 10.57 -0.71 28.87
CA ARG A 237 10.99 -1.63 29.91
C ARG A 237 12.46 -1.42 30.18
#